data_AF-T1GAL3-F1
#
_entry.id   AF-T1GAL3-F1
#
_cell.length_a   1.000
_cell.length_b   1.000
_cell.length_c   1.000
_cell.angle_alpha   90.00
_cell.angle_beta   90.00
_cell.angle_gamma   90.00
#
_symmetry.space_group_name_H-M   'P 1'
#
loop_
_entity.id
_entity.type
_entity.pdbx_description
1 polymer ?
#
loop_
_entity_poly.entity_id
_entity_poly.type
_entity_poly.pdbx_seq_one_letter_code
_entity_poly.pdbx_strand_id
1 'polypeptide(L)'
;MNIETTIGKLNYNEIQQKFPAELDLIGLVKFGEVFDEQLEKDFEILKDCEITDNPILLHCNLESTVGLKASIFIHGKLESITLEVMEPCELYNNFCFSRVRCNFNIFSEETVDKIKRNFQTLQFIENLVSLMDQSKGGGEPKSKKNKPIVSTDYEILNLSVFKNSSKDSTEDKLFPSLASCINLKDTRTKIPLKVDAMSILYKKTKVNGLYDILIESICRALRLIEQSLVEQLMENNNISIPTTYHFAPPAFGHFLACVYLDGISDNDLAMQQKRKKLHHHFGLPITKPFFRRANQYIFKTDMKVESPLLNTHIGLSPVELKMGKYYYYHYMQQSFNDNGWGCAYRSLQTLCSWFNLQGYSEKSVPTHEEIQKYLVEIGDKPKTFINSKQWIGSTEVSMCLNGFLNVDSKILHVSSGGDLSSKGSELALHFETQGTPIMIGGGVLAHTILGIDFNSQTGDIKFLILDPHYTESEDLSIIQGKGWCGWKGPDFWDKKSYYNLCMPQRPIMY
;
A
#
# COMPACT_ATOMS: atom_id res chain seq x y z
N MET A 1 -23.75 -3.40 7.31
CA MET A 1 -24.65 -2.43 7.94
C MET A 1 -24.63 -2.69 9.44
N ASN A 2 -23.89 -1.85 10.16
CA ASN A 2 -23.84 -1.62 11.62
C ASN A 2 -22.69 -0.62 11.76
N ILE A 3 -22.95 0.64 11.40
CA ILE A 3 -22.04 1.73 11.75
C ILE A 3 -22.30 1.94 13.24
N GLU A 4 -21.41 1.40 14.08
CA GLU A 4 -21.40 1.66 15.51
C GLU A 4 -21.57 3.16 15.73
N THR A 5 -22.62 3.53 16.48
CA THR A 5 -23.01 4.90 16.83
C THR A 5 -22.05 5.57 17.82
N THR A 6 -20.82 5.07 17.97
CA THR A 6 -19.78 5.61 18.85
C THR A 6 -18.80 6.56 18.14
N ILE A 7 -19.01 6.91 16.87
CA ILE A 7 -18.17 7.85 16.14
C ILE A 7 -18.60 9.29 16.46
N GLY A 8 -18.26 9.74 17.67
CA GLY A 8 -18.74 11.00 18.24
C GLY A 8 -17.85 12.23 18.04
N LYS A 9 -16.62 12.09 17.53
CA LYS A 9 -15.74 13.22 17.11
C LYS A 9 -14.75 12.72 16.07
N LEU A 10 -15.05 12.88 14.78
CA LEU A 10 -14.03 12.77 13.75
C LEU A 10 -13.08 13.96 13.95
N ASN A 11 -11.86 13.72 14.41
CA ASN A 11 -10.87 14.79 14.50
C ASN A 11 -10.35 15.08 13.09
N TYR A 12 -11.02 15.99 12.38
CA TYR A 12 -10.66 16.41 11.02
C TYR A 12 -9.19 16.74 10.89
N ASN A 13 -8.65 17.47 11.86
CA ASN A 13 -7.25 17.81 11.91
C ASN A 13 -6.34 16.56 11.97
N GLU A 14 -6.67 15.54 12.76
CA GLU A 14 -5.90 14.29 12.79
C GLU A 14 -5.94 13.51 11.47
N ILE A 15 -7.05 13.57 10.74
CA ILE A 15 -7.19 12.90 9.44
C ILE A 15 -6.44 13.69 8.37
N GLN A 16 -6.59 15.01 8.37
CA GLN A 16 -6.00 15.94 7.42
C GLN A 16 -4.47 15.82 7.36
N GLN A 17 -3.81 15.66 8.51
CA GLN A 17 -2.34 15.49 8.54
C GLN A 17 -1.87 14.21 7.83
N LYS A 18 -2.75 13.21 7.63
CA LYS A 18 -2.43 11.95 6.93
C LYS A 18 -2.48 12.09 5.41
N PHE A 19 -3.03 13.17 4.89
CA PHE A 19 -3.11 13.41 3.46
C PHE A 19 -1.85 14.07 2.93
N PRO A 20 -1.46 13.78 1.67
CA PRO A 20 -0.47 14.56 0.97
C PRO A 20 -0.81 16.07 1.06
N ALA A 21 0.20 16.93 1.15
CA ALA A 21 -0.05 18.37 1.00
C ALA A 21 -0.74 18.67 -0.34
N GLU A 22 -1.59 19.71 -0.37
CA GLU A 22 -2.53 20.05 -1.45
C GLU A 22 -3.71 19.09 -1.63
N LEU A 23 -3.91 18.14 -0.71
CA LEU A 23 -5.12 17.32 -0.63
C LEU A 23 -5.79 17.58 0.72
N ASP A 24 -7.03 18.05 0.67
CA ASP A 24 -7.77 18.53 1.83
C ASP A 24 -9.18 17.94 1.93
N LEU A 25 -9.61 17.70 3.18
CA LEU A 25 -10.99 17.39 3.50
C LEU A 25 -11.79 18.70 3.48
N ILE A 26 -12.72 18.80 2.52
CA ILE A 26 -13.53 20.01 2.31
C ILE A 26 -15.02 19.79 2.56
N GLY A 27 -15.40 18.67 3.19
CA GLY A 27 -16.82 18.31 3.25
C GLY A 27 -17.15 16.94 3.85
N LEU A 28 -18.40 16.53 3.63
CA LEU A 28 -19.00 15.29 4.11
C LEU A 28 -19.65 14.49 2.99
N VAL A 29 -19.66 13.17 3.14
CA VAL A 29 -20.43 12.25 2.30
C VAL A 29 -21.49 11.57 3.16
N LYS A 30 -22.75 11.66 2.74
CA LYS A 30 -23.90 11.08 3.43
C LYS A 30 -24.57 10.03 2.57
N PHE A 31 -24.86 8.88 3.18
CA PHE A 31 -25.53 7.74 2.54
C PHE A 31 -26.94 7.56 3.11
N GLY A 32 -27.92 7.29 2.24
CA GLY A 32 -29.31 7.02 2.64
C GLY A 32 -30.21 8.27 2.69
N GLU A 33 -31.42 8.16 3.23
CA GLU A 33 -32.36 9.29 3.31
C GLU A 33 -31.86 10.37 4.29
N VAL A 34 -32.06 11.64 3.92
CA VAL A 34 -31.69 12.80 4.75
C VAL A 34 -32.93 13.31 5.46
N PHE A 35 -32.89 13.34 6.79
CA PHE A 35 -33.91 13.98 7.62
C PHE A 35 -33.43 15.35 8.10
N ASP A 36 -34.33 16.31 8.26
CA ASP A 36 -34.01 17.69 8.67
C ASP A 36 -33.25 17.77 10.01
N GLU A 37 -33.58 16.92 10.99
CA GLU A 37 -32.86 16.86 12.28
C GLU A 37 -31.40 16.38 12.16
N GLN A 38 -31.06 15.66 11.08
CA GLN A 38 -29.68 15.22 10.85
C GLN A 38 -28.86 16.31 10.16
N LEU A 39 -29.48 17.21 9.40
CA LEU A 39 -28.79 18.34 8.75
C LEU A 39 -28.17 19.28 9.79
N GLU A 40 -28.83 19.51 10.92
CA GLU A 40 -28.26 20.30 12.02
C GLU A 40 -27.00 19.67 12.63
N LYS A 41 -26.98 18.34 12.78
CA LYS A 41 -25.79 17.63 13.25
C LYS A 41 -24.68 17.64 12.22
N ASP A 42 -25.03 17.48 10.94
CA ASP A 42 -24.09 17.59 9.82
C ASP A 42 -23.45 19.00 9.82
N PHE A 43 -24.20 20.07 10.14
CA PHE A 43 -23.64 21.42 10.27
C PHE A 43 -22.65 21.57 11.42
N GLU A 44 -22.89 20.99 12.59
CA GLU A 44 -21.91 21.04 13.67
C GLU A 44 -20.60 20.34 13.27
N ILE A 45 -20.69 19.23 12.54
CA ILE A 45 -19.52 18.50 12.04
C ILE A 45 -18.75 19.33 10.99
N LEU A 46 -19.46 20.03 10.10
CA LEU A 46 -18.85 20.86 9.06
C LEU A 46 -18.16 22.12 9.61
N LYS A 47 -18.51 22.59 10.82
CA LYS A 47 -17.79 23.71 11.47
C LYS A 47 -16.34 23.35 11.81
N ASP A 48 -16.05 22.07 12.00
CA ASP A 48 -14.69 21.58 12.26
C ASP A 48 -13.84 21.50 10.97
N CYS A 49 -14.43 21.76 9.79
CA CYS A 49 -13.74 21.82 8.51
C CYS A 49 -13.14 23.22 8.27
N GLU A 50 -12.02 23.53 8.92
CA GLU A 50 -11.40 24.87 8.90
C GLU A 50 -10.82 25.30 7.53
N ILE A 51 -10.80 24.42 6.53
CA ILE A 51 -10.09 24.63 5.25
C ILE A 51 -10.92 25.42 4.23
N THR A 52 -12.24 25.45 4.37
CA THR A 52 -13.13 26.13 3.42
C THR A 52 -14.29 26.82 4.14
N ASP A 53 -14.60 28.05 3.71
CA ASP A 53 -15.80 28.78 4.16
C ASP A 53 -17.10 28.13 3.63
N ASN A 54 -16.98 27.34 2.56
CA ASN A 54 -18.11 26.72 1.87
C ASN A 54 -17.91 25.19 1.79
N PRO A 55 -18.15 24.45 2.88
CA PRO A 55 -17.98 23.01 2.87
C PRO A 55 -18.96 22.32 1.91
N ILE A 56 -18.51 21.21 1.34
CA ILE A 56 -19.28 20.41 0.38
C ILE A 56 -20.02 19.28 1.09
N LEU A 57 -21.30 19.09 0.77
CA LEU A 57 -22.07 17.92 1.15
C LEU A 57 -22.38 17.09 -0.10
N LEU A 58 -21.86 15.86 -0.13
CA LEU A 58 -22.21 14.86 -1.12
C LEU A 58 -23.27 13.93 -0.54
N HIS A 59 -24.45 13.90 -1.15
CA HIS A 59 -25.54 13.03 -0.77
C HIS A 59 -25.67 11.89 -1.77
N CYS A 60 -25.57 10.65 -1.29
CA CYS A 60 -25.69 9.44 -2.08
C CYS A 60 -26.96 8.68 -1.69
N ASN A 61 -27.97 8.69 -2.57
CA ASN A 61 -29.16 7.87 -2.39
C ASN A 61 -28.87 6.42 -2.82
N LEU A 62 -28.94 5.49 -1.86
CA LEU A 62 -28.63 4.08 -2.04
C LEU A 62 -29.61 3.33 -2.98
N GLU A 63 -30.74 3.94 -3.33
CA GLU A 63 -31.75 3.34 -4.21
C GLU A 63 -31.41 3.46 -5.72
N SER A 64 -30.42 4.28 -6.11
CA SER A 64 -30.01 4.37 -7.52
C SER A 64 -28.52 4.69 -7.68
N THR A 65 -27.86 4.05 -8.65
CA THR A 65 -26.47 4.34 -9.06
C THR A 65 -26.28 5.74 -9.66
N VAL A 66 -27.36 6.50 -9.85
CA VAL A 66 -27.40 7.87 -10.42
C VAL A 66 -27.64 8.93 -9.33
N GLY A 67 -27.72 8.54 -8.06
CA GLY A 67 -28.22 9.38 -6.96
C GLY A 67 -27.23 10.31 -6.27
N LEU A 68 -26.05 10.61 -6.83
CA LEU A 68 -25.08 11.51 -6.19
C LEU A 68 -25.48 12.97 -6.43
N LYS A 69 -25.88 13.66 -5.37
CA LYS A 69 -26.15 15.10 -5.37
C LYS A 69 -25.07 15.82 -4.59
N ALA A 70 -24.55 16.91 -5.14
CA ALA A 70 -23.67 17.80 -4.39
C ALA A 70 -24.40 19.08 -4.02
N SER A 71 -24.08 19.55 -2.83
CA SER A 71 -24.47 20.85 -2.33
C SER A 71 -23.28 21.51 -1.65
N ILE A 72 -23.22 22.83 -1.68
CA ILE A 72 -22.27 23.63 -0.91
C ILE A 72 -23.03 24.36 0.19
N PHE A 73 -22.38 24.55 1.32
CA PHE A 73 -22.94 25.31 2.41
C PHE A 73 -22.54 26.78 2.27
N ILE A 74 -23.53 27.65 2.10
CA ILE A 74 -23.36 29.10 1.95
C ILE A 74 -24.33 29.79 2.91
N HIS A 75 -23.81 30.67 3.78
CA HIS A 75 -24.60 31.51 4.69
C HIS A 75 -25.69 30.77 5.50
N GLY A 76 -25.40 29.57 6.02
CA GLY A 76 -26.38 28.82 6.80
C GLY A 76 -27.34 27.97 5.97
N LYS A 77 -27.16 27.87 4.65
CA LYS A 77 -28.05 27.12 3.74
C LYS A 77 -27.25 26.23 2.80
N LEU A 78 -27.86 25.10 2.40
CA LEU A 78 -27.32 24.23 1.37
C LEU A 78 -27.81 24.68 -0.01
N GLU A 79 -26.87 24.92 -0.92
CA GLU A 79 -27.13 25.24 -2.31
C GLU A 79 -26.63 24.11 -3.20
N SER A 80 -27.49 23.58 -4.07
CA SER A 80 -27.10 22.48 -4.95
C SER A 80 -26.13 22.94 -6.03
N ILE A 81 -25.11 22.12 -6.31
CA ILE A 81 -24.10 22.37 -7.34
C ILE A 81 -24.00 21.20 -8.32
N THR A 82 -23.48 21.48 -9.51
CA THR A 82 -23.19 20.48 -10.52
C THR A 82 -21.87 19.79 -10.24
N LEU A 83 -21.86 18.46 -10.30
CA LEU A 83 -20.66 17.64 -10.22
C LEU A 83 -20.16 17.30 -11.62
N GLU A 84 -18.86 17.47 -11.83
CA GLU A 84 -18.13 16.89 -12.96
C GLU A 84 -17.20 15.81 -12.41
N VAL A 85 -17.32 14.59 -12.92
CA VAL A 85 -16.46 13.47 -12.51
C VAL A 85 -15.29 13.43 -13.48
N MET A 86 -14.08 13.62 -12.95
CA MET A 86 -12.86 13.45 -13.72
C MET A 86 -12.51 11.96 -13.85
N GLU A 87 -12.09 11.55 -15.04
CA GLU A 87 -11.60 10.19 -15.26
C GLU A 87 -10.20 10.01 -14.64
N PRO A 88 -9.84 8.82 -14.13
CA PRO A 88 -8.53 8.58 -13.52
C PRO A 88 -7.35 8.98 -14.42
N CYS A 89 -7.48 8.76 -15.74
CA CYS A 89 -6.44 9.13 -16.70
C CYS A 89 -6.20 10.64 -16.77
N GLU A 90 -7.22 11.46 -16.55
CA GLU A 90 -7.10 12.91 -16.50
C GLU A 90 -6.33 13.33 -15.25
N LEU A 91 -6.56 12.68 -14.11
CA LEU A 91 -5.79 12.90 -12.88
C LEU A 91 -4.31 12.57 -13.10
N TYR A 92 -3.99 11.40 -13.66
CA TYR A 92 -2.60 10.99 -13.93
C TYR A 92 -1.89 11.90 -14.93
N ASN A 93 -2.63 12.45 -15.90
CA ASN A 93 -2.07 13.36 -16.89
C ASN A 93 -1.82 14.75 -16.30
N ASN A 94 -2.71 15.25 -15.45
CA ASN A 94 -2.67 16.61 -14.91
C ASN A 94 -1.87 16.74 -13.62
N PHE A 95 -1.80 15.69 -12.81
CA PHE A 95 -1.18 15.70 -11.49
C PHE A 95 -0.03 14.69 -11.39
N CYS A 96 0.91 14.99 -10.50
CA CYS A 96 1.94 14.06 -10.05
C CYS A 96 2.09 14.15 -8.53
N PHE A 97 2.74 13.17 -7.92
CA PHE A 97 3.12 13.27 -6.52
C PHE A 97 4.57 13.70 -6.39
N SER A 98 4.89 14.47 -5.35
CA SER A 98 6.26 14.63 -4.89
C SER A 98 6.46 13.86 -3.60
N ARG A 99 7.65 13.27 -3.44
CA ARG A 99 8.11 12.60 -2.23
C ARG A 99 9.36 13.27 -1.74
N VAL A 100 9.26 13.97 -0.62
CA VAL A 100 10.33 14.73 0.00
C VAL A 100 10.92 13.93 1.15
N ARG A 101 12.24 13.72 1.11
CA ARG A 101 12.97 13.03 2.20
C ARG A 101 14.01 13.94 2.82
N CYS A 102 14.02 13.98 4.15
CA CYS A 102 15.00 14.73 4.93
C CYS A 102 15.24 14.10 6.30
N ASN A 103 16.40 14.38 6.89
CA ASN A 103 16.82 13.80 8.16
C ASN A 103 17.19 14.89 9.15
N PHE A 104 16.65 14.79 10.36
CA PHE A 104 16.97 15.67 11.47
C PHE A 104 17.29 14.85 12.73
N ASN A 105 17.96 15.45 13.69
CA ASN A 105 18.09 14.88 15.03
C ASN A 105 17.49 15.85 16.01
N ILE A 106 16.58 15.37 16.86
CA ILE A 106 16.13 16.12 18.03
C ILE A 106 16.90 15.60 19.25
N PHE A 107 17.31 16.51 20.13
CA PHE A 107 17.81 16.18 21.45
C PHE A 107 16.77 16.65 22.47
N SER A 108 16.06 15.70 23.08
CA SER A 108 14.94 16.00 23.98
C SER A 108 15.00 15.14 25.23
N GLU A 109 14.56 15.71 26.35
CA GLU A 109 14.08 14.91 27.47
C GLU A 109 12.81 14.16 27.05
N GLU A 110 12.59 12.96 27.59
CA GLU A 110 11.45 12.08 27.28
C GLU A 110 10.18 12.53 28.03
N THR A 111 9.79 13.79 27.84
CA THR A 111 8.55 14.35 28.41
C THR A 111 7.72 15.01 27.31
N VAL A 112 6.39 14.91 27.45
CA VAL A 112 5.43 15.43 26.46
C VAL A 112 5.68 16.90 26.15
N ASP A 113 5.87 17.75 27.17
CA ASP A 113 6.08 19.18 26.99
C ASP A 113 7.37 19.52 26.23
N LYS A 114 8.44 18.75 26.45
CA LYS A 114 9.73 18.98 25.80
C LYS A 114 9.70 18.55 24.34
N ILE A 115 9.06 17.43 24.04
CA ILE A 115 8.84 16.97 22.66
C ILE A 115 8.00 17.99 21.90
N LYS A 116 6.84 18.42 22.43
CA LYS A 116 5.99 19.43 21.77
C LYS A 116 6.75 20.72 21.45
N ARG A 117 7.50 21.26 22.42
CA ARG A 117 8.32 22.48 22.21
C ARG A 117 9.39 22.29 21.12
N ASN A 118 10.03 21.13 21.07
CA ASN A 118 11.03 20.84 20.04
C ASN A 118 10.39 20.78 18.64
N PHE A 119 9.22 20.15 18.49
CA PHE A 119 8.51 20.11 17.22
C PHE A 119 7.94 21.46 16.79
N GLN A 120 7.45 22.29 17.73
CA GLN A 120 7.09 23.69 17.45
C GLN A 120 8.28 24.49 16.90
N THR A 121 9.47 24.26 17.45
CA THR A 121 10.71 24.91 16.97
C THR A 121 11.05 24.43 15.56
N LEU A 122 10.87 23.13 15.26
CA LEU A 122 11.08 22.58 13.91
C LEU A 122 10.07 23.10 12.88
N GLN A 123 8.82 23.33 13.27
CA GLN A 123 7.82 23.96 12.40
C GLN A 123 8.19 25.43 12.10
N PHE A 124 8.77 26.14 13.07
CA PHE A 124 9.34 27.48 12.86
C PHE A 124 10.58 27.51 11.95
N ILE A 125 11.12 26.33 11.57
CA ILE A 125 12.16 26.19 10.53
C ILE A 125 11.57 26.38 9.12
N GLU A 126 10.38 26.99 8.99
CA GLU A 126 9.89 27.65 7.76
C GLU A 126 10.93 28.59 7.11
N ASN A 127 11.92 29.09 7.87
CA ASN A 127 12.92 30.06 7.40
C ASN A 127 14.31 29.53 7.01
N LEU A 128 14.66 28.23 7.13
CA LEU A 128 16.04 27.74 6.84
C LEU A 128 16.23 26.99 5.51
N VAL A 129 15.23 26.95 4.61
CA VAL A 129 15.40 26.35 3.27
C VAL A 129 15.30 27.43 2.19
N SER A 130 15.89 28.60 2.42
CA SER A 130 16.29 29.47 1.32
C SER A 130 17.59 28.92 0.74
N LEU A 131 17.52 28.37 -0.47
CA LEU A 131 18.58 28.27 -1.50
C LEU A 131 18.25 27.10 -2.46
N MET A 132 17.32 27.34 -3.38
CA MET A 132 17.47 26.79 -4.73
C MET A 132 18.04 27.90 -5.61
N ASP A 133 19.31 27.73 -5.97
CA ASP A 133 20.07 28.66 -6.79
C ASP A 133 19.40 28.85 -8.17
N GLN A 134 19.29 30.11 -8.60
CA GLN A 134 18.79 30.49 -9.91
C GLN A 134 19.85 30.17 -10.98
N SER A 135 19.86 28.94 -11.47
CA SER A 135 20.57 28.66 -12.73
C SER A 135 19.72 29.11 -13.91
N LYS A 136 20.17 30.19 -14.55
CA LYS A 136 19.62 30.73 -15.79
C LYS A 136 19.72 29.72 -16.93
N GLY A 137 18.61 29.54 -17.63
CA GLY A 137 18.52 29.35 -19.09
C GLY A 137 19.34 28.24 -19.72
N GLY A 138 18.72 27.06 -19.88
CA GLY A 138 19.13 26.03 -20.85
C GLY A 138 17.95 25.67 -21.74
N GLY A 139 18.13 25.76 -23.06
CA GLY A 139 17.07 25.79 -24.06
C GLY A 139 16.11 24.59 -24.09
N GLU A 140 14.89 24.86 -24.57
CA GLU A 140 13.86 23.87 -24.83
C GLU A 140 14.38 22.74 -25.74
N PRO A 141 14.28 21.46 -25.30
CA PRO A 141 14.36 20.36 -26.24
C PRO A 141 13.04 20.31 -27.00
N LYS A 142 13.11 20.44 -28.33
CA LYS A 142 11.96 20.22 -29.23
C LYS A 142 11.36 18.83 -28.96
N SER A 143 10.16 18.79 -28.40
CA SER A 143 9.41 17.55 -28.22
C SER A 143 8.99 16.99 -29.58
N LYS A 144 9.45 15.79 -29.90
CA LYS A 144 8.87 15.00 -30.98
C LYS A 144 7.44 14.65 -30.56
N LYS A 145 6.46 14.98 -31.41
CA LYS A 145 5.05 14.59 -31.25
C LYS A 145 4.93 13.06 -31.28
N ASN A 146 5.09 12.41 -30.13
CA ASN A 146 4.59 11.07 -29.92
C ASN A 146 3.10 11.14 -29.58
N LYS A 147 2.35 10.14 -30.04
CA LYS A 147 0.92 9.96 -29.72
C LYS A 147 0.72 10.10 -28.20
N PRO A 148 -0.41 10.67 -27.73
CA PRO A 148 -0.67 10.77 -26.30
C PRO A 148 -0.70 9.36 -25.71
N ILE A 149 0.33 9.03 -24.93
CA ILE A 149 0.32 7.83 -24.09
C ILE A 149 -0.59 8.19 -22.92
N VAL A 150 -1.72 7.49 -22.82
CA VAL A 150 -2.61 7.63 -21.66
C VAL A 150 -1.84 7.08 -20.45
N SER A 151 -1.50 7.94 -19.49
CA SER A 151 -0.87 7.47 -18.25
C SER A 151 -1.86 6.59 -17.49
N THR A 152 -1.39 5.49 -16.92
CA THR A 152 -2.20 4.56 -16.12
C THR A 152 -1.87 4.63 -14.63
N ASP A 153 -0.94 5.50 -14.25
CA ASP A 153 -0.50 5.71 -12.86
C ASP A 153 0.09 7.12 -12.70
N TYR A 154 0.27 7.57 -11.46
CA TYR A 154 0.92 8.85 -11.16
C TYR A 154 2.43 8.79 -11.33
N GLU A 155 2.99 9.89 -11.83
CA GLU A 155 4.43 10.14 -11.74
C GLU A 155 4.79 10.55 -10.30
N ILE A 156 5.94 10.09 -9.81
CA ILE A 156 6.44 10.41 -8.46
C ILE A 156 7.82 11.08 -8.56
N LEU A 157 7.87 12.36 -8.20
CA LEU A 157 9.07 13.18 -8.14
C LEU A 157 9.76 13.00 -6.79
N ASN A 158 10.95 12.39 -6.79
CA ASN A 158 11.71 12.16 -5.56
C ASN A 158 12.66 13.33 -5.28
N LEU A 159 12.51 13.96 -4.12
CA LEU A 159 13.23 15.15 -3.71
C LEU A 159 14.00 14.88 -2.42
N SER A 160 15.23 15.40 -2.33
CA SER A 160 16.06 15.34 -1.12
C SER A 160 16.32 16.76 -0.63
N VAL A 161 16.04 17.02 0.64
CA VAL A 161 16.30 18.33 1.25
C VAL A 161 17.65 18.31 1.94
N PHE A 162 18.49 19.29 1.63
CA PHE A 162 19.79 19.48 2.25
C PHE A 162 19.79 20.79 3.02
N LYS A 163 20.45 20.79 4.18
CA LYS A 163 20.72 22.02 4.93
C LYS A 163 22.04 22.60 4.42
N ASN A 164 22.05 23.89 4.12
CA ASN A 164 23.28 24.58 3.75
C ASN A 164 24.28 24.53 4.92
N SER A 165 25.52 24.10 4.62
CA SER A 165 26.61 24.02 5.59
C SER A 165 27.42 25.31 5.69
N SER A 166 27.26 26.26 4.74
CA SER A 166 27.90 27.56 4.85
C SER A 166 27.17 28.38 5.91
N LYS A 167 27.83 28.63 7.03
CA LYS A 167 27.40 29.65 7.98
C LYS A 167 27.58 31.00 7.27
N ASP A 168 26.50 31.62 6.81
CA ASP A 168 26.56 33.05 6.55
C ASP A 168 26.84 33.74 7.88
N SER A 169 28.00 34.39 7.97
CA SER A 169 28.55 35.06 9.16
C SER A 169 27.74 36.28 9.62
N THR A 170 26.47 36.37 9.22
CA THR A 170 25.56 37.48 9.53
C THR A 170 24.29 37.05 10.25
N GLU A 171 24.02 35.75 10.45
CA GLU A 171 22.83 35.25 11.15
C GLU A 171 23.05 34.85 12.63
N ASP A 172 24.16 35.28 13.25
CA ASP A 172 24.39 35.14 14.71
C ASP A 172 23.55 36.14 15.55
N LYS A 173 22.28 36.36 15.18
CA LYS A 173 21.31 37.14 15.98
C LYS A 173 19.97 36.44 16.21
N LEU A 174 19.93 35.11 16.17
CA LEU A 174 18.87 34.35 16.84
C LEU A 174 19.34 33.93 18.24
N PHE A 175 19.06 34.82 19.19
CA PHE A 175 19.02 34.69 20.66
C PHE A 175 20.11 33.85 21.37
N PRO A 176 21.04 34.50 22.11
CA PRO A 176 21.95 33.86 23.05
C PRO A 176 21.26 33.44 24.37
N SER A 177 20.13 32.75 24.28
CA SER A 177 19.44 32.13 25.43
C SER A 177 19.53 30.60 25.44
N LEU A 178 20.33 29.99 24.55
CA LEU A 178 20.61 28.55 24.53
C LEU A 178 22.08 28.17 24.76
N ALA A 179 22.92 29.13 25.15
CA ALA A 179 24.30 28.89 25.57
C ALA A 179 24.48 29.22 27.05
N SER A 180 23.89 28.41 27.93
CA SER A 180 24.35 28.31 29.31
C SER A 180 24.59 26.85 29.65
N CYS A 181 25.87 26.48 29.56
CA CYS A 181 26.43 25.26 30.08
C CYS A 181 26.25 25.29 31.61
N ILE A 182 25.16 24.71 32.11
CA ILE A 182 25.13 24.17 33.47
C ILE A 182 25.24 22.67 33.31
N ASN A 183 26.28 22.12 33.94
CA ASN A 183 26.61 20.70 33.99
C ASN A 183 25.50 19.97 34.77
N LEU A 184 24.35 19.78 34.15
CA LEU A 184 23.30 18.85 34.56
C LEU A 184 23.62 17.54 33.83
N LYS A 185 23.64 16.41 34.54
CA LYS A 185 23.73 15.08 33.93
C LYS A 185 22.81 15.07 32.70
N ASP A 186 23.37 14.98 31.49
CA ASP A 186 22.61 15.23 30.28
C ASP A 186 21.61 14.09 30.07
N THR A 187 20.36 14.31 30.51
CA THR A 187 19.25 13.35 30.40
C THR A 187 18.55 13.43 29.04
N ARG A 188 19.14 14.11 28.05
CA ARG A 188 18.54 14.30 26.72
C ARG A 188 18.81 13.08 25.84
N THR A 189 17.74 12.47 25.34
CA THR A 189 17.79 11.39 24.36
C THR A 189 17.90 11.98 22.95
N LYS A 190 18.79 11.41 22.13
CA LYS A 190 18.89 11.72 20.71
C LYS A 190 17.84 10.92 19.95
N ILE A 191 16.90 11.61 19.32
CA ILE A 191 15.83 11.02 18.52
C ILE A 191 16.13 11.30 17.04
N PRO A 192 16.58 10.30 16.26
CA PRO A 192 16.75 10.47 14.82
C PRO A 192 15.38 10.52 14.14
N LEU A 193 15.12 11.59 13.40
CA LEU A 193 13.90 11.77 12.62
C LEU A 193 14.21 11.60 11.13
N LYS A 194 13.59 10.58 10.53
CA LYS A 194 13.57 10.38 9.09
C LYS A 194 12.22 10.88 8.58
N VAL A 195 12.20 12.10 8.06
CA VAL A 195 10.99 12.69 7.50
C VAL A 195 10.85 12.20 6.06
N ASP A 196 9.69 11.62 5.77
CA ASP A 196 9.27 11.18 4.44
C ASP A 196 7.87 11.72 4.21
N ALA A 197 7.76 12.73 3.35
CA ALA A 197 6.56 13.54 3.15
C ALA A 197 6.07 13.46 1.70
N MET A 198 4.76 13.48 1.51
CA MET A 198 4.12 13.44 0.20
C MET A 198 3.32 14.72 -0.06
N SER A 199 3.31 15.18 -1.31
CA SER A 199 2.38 16.21 -1.79
C SER A 199 1.83 15.84 -3.16
N ILE A 200 0.62 16.29 -3.48
CA ILE A 200 0.08 16.24 -4.85
C ILE A 200 0.39 17.57 -5.54
N LEU A 201 0.80 17.51 -6.80
CA LEU A 201 1.21 18.68 -7.58
C LEU A 201 0.44 18.72 -8.89
N TYR A 202 -0.15 19.87 -9.21
CA TYR A 202 -0.59 20.13 -10.58
C TYR A 202 0.66 20.35 -11.46
N LYS A 203 0.77 19.62 -12.58
CA LYS A 203 1.99 19.66 -13.41
C LYS A 203 2.30 21.03 -14.03
N LYS A 204 1.34 21.96 -14.03
CA LYS A 204 1.54 23.35 -14.48
C LYS A 204 1.85 24.32 -13.34
N THR A 205 1.96 23.86 -12.08
CA THR A 205 2.36 24.68 -10.95
C THR A 205 3.75 25.28 -11.20
N LYS A 206 3.87 26.60 -11.00
CA LYS A 206 5.14 27.32 -11.15
C LYS A 206 6.06 26.99 -9.97
N VAL A 207 7.37 27.02 -10.21
CA VAL A 207 8.40 26.72 -9.19
C VAL A 207 8.23 27.55 -7.91
N ASN A 208 7.79 28.82 -8.01
CA ASN A 208 7.57 29.65 -6.82
C ASN A 208 6.50 29.08 -5.88
N GLY A 209 5.43 28.50 -6.42
CA GLY A 209 4.38 27.87 -5.60
C GLY A 209 4.76 26.46 -5.14
N LEU A 210 5.78 25.84 -5.73
CA LEU A 210 6.26 24.52 -5.33
C LEU A 210 6.89 24.56 -3.93
N TYR A 211 7.63 25.63 -3.61
CA TYR A 211 8.31 25.74 -2.32
C TYR A 211 7.35 25.60 -1.14
N ASP A 212 6.27 26.39 -1.14
CA ASP A 212 5.28 26.39 -0.05
C ASP A 212 4.62 25.02 0.12
N ILE A 213 4.30 24.35 -0.99
CA ILE A 213 3.71 23.00 -0.99
C ILE A 213 4.68 21.97 -0.38
N LEU A 214 5.96 22.04 -0.75
CA LEU A 214 6.97 21.11 -0.23
C LEU A 214 7.20 21.35 1.27
N ILE A 215 7.24 22.60 1.73
CA ILE A 215 7.36 22.93 3.15
C ILE A 215 6.14 22.43 3.93
N GLU A 216 4.92 22.69 3.45
CA GLU A 216 3.71 22.19 4.12
C GLU A 216 3.71 20.65 4.18
N SER A 217 4.20 19.95 3.16
CA SER A 217 4.34 18.48 3.20
C SER A 217 5.25 18.01 4.35
N ILE A 218 6.36 18.70 4.59
CA ILE A 218 7.28 18.43 5.70
C ILE A 218 6.60 18.74 7.02
N CYS A 219 5.90 19.88 7.12
CA CYS A 219 5.16 20.27 8.33
C CYS A 219 4.09 19.25 8.71
N ARG A 220 3.29 18.76 7.75
CA ARG A 220 2.30 17.69 7.99
C ARG A 220 2.95 16.42 8.51
N ALA A 221 4.06 15.99 7.89
CA ALA A 221 4.80 14.83 8.33
C ALA A 221 5.38 15.00 9.75
N LEU A 222 5.90 16.18 10.09
CA LEU A 222 6.40 16.49 11.43
C LEU A 222 5.28 16.47 12.47
N ARG A 223 4.10 17.03 12.17
CA ARG A 223 2.92 16.98 13.06
C ARG A 223 2.48 15.53 13.31
N LEU A 224 2.47 14.67 12.29
CA LEU A 224 2.18 13.24 12.45
C LEU A 224 3.20 12.52 13.34
N ILE A 225 4.48 12.83 13.18
CA ILE A 225 5.55 12.25 14.00
C ILE A 225 5.40 12.70 15.45
N GLU A 226 5.21 14.01 15.68
CA GLU A 226 4.97 14.59 17.00
C GLU A 226 3.80 13.89 17.70
N GLN A 227 2.66 13.78 17.01
CA GLN A 227 1.47 13.12 17.54
C GLN A 227 1.79 11.68 17.98
N SER A 228 2.46 10.89 17.14
CA SER A 228 2.78 9.50 17.48
C SER A 228 3.75 9.37 18.65
N LEU A 229 4.71 10.30 18.80
CA LEU A 229 5.65 10.31 19.93
C LEU A 229 4.96 10.70 21.23
N VAL A 230 4.07 11.69 21.18
CA VAL A 230 3.28 12.13 22.34
C VAL A 230 2.33 11.04 22.81
N GLU A 231 1.64 10.36 21.89
CA GLU A 231 0.79 9.19 22.19
C GLU A 231 1.58 8.12 22.95
N GLN A 232 2.76 7.74 22.46
CA GLN A 232 3.60 6.72 23.12
C GLN A 232 4.06 7.16 24.52
N LEU A 233 4.50 8.41 24.68
CA LEU A 233 4.96 8.91 25.96
C LEU A 233 3.86 8.88 27.03
N MET A 234 2.62 9.18 26.64
CA MET A 234 1.47 9.13 27.54
C MET A 234 1.16 7.69 28.01
N GLU A 235 1.44 6.69 27.18
CA GLU A 235 1.15 5.28 27.47
C GLU A 235 2.31 4.56 28.19
N ASN A 236 3.55 4.77 27.74
CA ASN A 236 4.69 3.91 28.07
C ASN A 236 5.91 4.65 28.66
N ASN A 237 5.86 5.98 28.84
CA ASN A 237 6.95 6.82 29.36
C ASN A 237 8.33 6.57 28.69
N ASN A 238 8.33 6.14 27.42
CA ASN A 238 9.54 5.92 26.63
C ASN A 238 9.34 6.41 25.20
N ILE A 239 10.45 6.58 24.47
CA ILE A 239 10.44 6.99 23.07
C ILE A 239 11.08 5.92 22.20
N SER A 240 10.32 5.50 21.17
CA SER A 240 10.82 4.70 20.06
C SER A 240 11.08 5.57 18.84
N ILE A 241 11.91 5.05 17.92
CA ILE A 241 12.18 5.73 16.65
C ILE A 241 10.90 5.72 15.80
N PRO A 242 10.41 6.89 15.35
CA PRO A 242 9.26 6.98 14.48
C PRO A 242 9.67 6.74 13.02
N THR A 243 8.85 5.97 12.31
CA THR A 243 8.99 5.72 10.87
C THR A 243 7.66 6.02 10.17
N THR A 244 7.70 6.85 9.14
CA THR A 244 6.54 7.15 8.29
C THR A 244 6.37 6.08 7.22
N TYR A 245 5.13 5.60 7.06
CA TYR A 245 4.69 4.65 6.05
C TYR A 245 3.61 5.30 5.19
N HIS A 246 3.77 5.19 3.87
CA HIS A 246 2.78 5.67 2.91
C HIS A 246 1.96 4.49 2.38
N PHE A 247 0.64 4.58 2.47
CA PHE A 247 -0.32 3.60 1.97
C PHE A 247 -1.06 4.16 0.78
N ALA A 248 -1.44 3.32 -0.17
CA ALA A 248 -2.29 3.72 -1.30
C ALA A 248 -3.44 2.71 -1.45
N PRO A 249 -4.48 2.80 -0.58
CA PRO A 249 -5.67 1.97 -0.74
C PRO A 249 -6.28 2.20 -2.13
N PRO A 250 -6.58 1.15 -2.92
CA PRO A 250 -7.07 1.30 -4.29
C PRO A 250 -8.34 2.15 -4.43
N ALA A 251 -9.14 2.27 -3.36
CA ALA A 251 -10.39 3.02 -3.35
C ALA A 251 -10.21 4.55 -3.38
N PHE A 252 -9.04 5.09 -3.05
CA PHE A 252 -8.86 6.54 -2.85
C PHE A 252 -8.14 7.24 -3.99
N GLY A 253 -7.35 6.52 -4.79
CA GLY A 253 -6.57 7.14 -5.87
C GLY A 253 -5.50 8.14 -5.38
N HIS A 254 -5.17 8.16 -4.09
CA HIS A 254 -4.11 8.96 -3.49
C HIS A 254 -3.45 8.23 -2.31
N PHE A 255 -2.38 8.82 -1.77
CA PHE A 255 -1.63 8.26 -0.66
C PHE A 255 -2.21 8.66 0.71
N LEU A 256 -1.91 7.87 1.73
CA LEU A 256 -2.17 8.13 3.14
C LEU A 256 -0.88 7.89 3.94
N ALA A 257 -0.45 8.87 4.74
CA ALA A 257 0.70 8.76 5.62
C ALA A 257 0.28 8.31 7.03
N CYS A 258 1.01 7.35 7.60
CA CYS A 258 0.93 7.00 9.01
C CYS A 258 2.32 6.86 9.61
N VAL A 259 2.47 7.17 10.89
CA VAL A 259 3.72 6.98 11.63
C VAL A 259 3.57 5.79 12.55
N TYR A 260 4.47 4.83 12.42
CA TYR A 260 4.63 3.71 13.35
C TYR A 260 5.99 3.73 14.00
N LEU A 261 6.00 3.26 15.24
CA LEU A 261 7.15 3.30 16.12
C LEU A 261 7.90 1.98 16.06
N ASP A 262 9.23 2.04 16.02
CA ASP A 262 10.08 0.85 16.00
C ASP A 262 9.96 0.06 17.31
N GLY A 263 10.12 -1.25 17.21
CA GLY A 263 10.03 -2.18 18.35
C GLY A 263 8.61 -2.68 18.67
N ILE A 264 7.57 -2.19 17.98
CA ILE A 264 6.18 -2.63 18.16
C ILE A 264 5.74 -3.48 16.95
N SER A 265 5.42 -4.76 17.17
CA SER A 265 4.92 -5.67 16.12
C SER A 265 3.53 -5.23 15.61
N ASP A 266 3.19 -5.48 14.34
CA ASP A 266 1.83 -5.19 13.86
C ASP A 266 0.77 -6.11 14.49
N ASN A 267 1.18 -7.21 15.14
CA ASN A 267 0.31 -8.07 15.92
C ASN A 267 0.05 -7.57 17.36
N ASP A 268 0.74 -6.51 17.80
CA ASP A 268 0.48 -5.89 19.10
C ASP A 268 -0.95 -5.31 19.18
N LEU A 269 -1.59 -5.41 20.35
CA LEU A 269 -2.97 -4.95 20.55
C LEU A 269 -3.12 -3.44 20.29
N ALA A 270 -2.15 -2.62 20.70
CA ALA A 270 -2.17 -1.17 20.47
C ALA A 270 -2.11 -0.86 18.96
N MET A 271 -1.29 -1.60 18.21
CA MET A 271 -1.20 -1.49 16.76
C MET A 271 -2.49 -1.92 16.06
N GLN A 272 -3.12 -3.01 16.52
CA GLN A 272 -4.43 -3.44 16.01
C GLN A 272 -5.50 -2.37 16.25
N GLN A 273 -5.56 -1.78 17.45
CA GLN A 273 -6.52 -0.71 17.77
C GLN A 273 -6.28 0.54 16.92
N LYS A 274 -5.01 0.95 16.74
CA LYS A 274 -4.64 2.08 15.88
C LYS A 274 -5.08 1.85 14.43
N ARG A 275 -4.86 0.65 13.86
CA ARG A 275 -5.35 0.31 12.52
C ARG A 275 -6.86 0.22 12.44
N LYS A 276 -7.54 -0.31 13.47
CA LYS A 276 -9.01 -0.31 13.54
C LYS A 276 -9.53 1.13 13.40
N LYS A 277 -8.96 2.09 14.13
CA LYS A 277 -9.32 3.51 14.01
C LYS A 277 -9.12 4.03 12.58
N LEU A 278 -7.98 3.74 11.95
CA LEU A 278 -7.71 4.13 10.55
C LEU A 278 -8.75 3.57 9.57
N HIS A 279 -9.12 2.29 9.72
CA HIS A 279 -10.18 1.68 8.92
C HIS A 279 -11.51 2.44 9.05
N HIS A 280 -11.88 2.83 10.27
CA HIS A 280 -13.11 3.58 10.51
C HIS A 280 -13.03 5.00 9.95
N HIS A 281 -11.92 5.71 10.18
CA HIS A 281 -11.70 7.08 9.68
C HIS A 281 -11.83 7.16 8.16
N PHE A 282 -11.40 6.11 7.45
CA PHE A 282 -11.39 6.08 5.99
C PHE A 282 -12.50 5.21 5.38
N GLY A 283 -13.46 4.71 6.18
CA GLY A 283 -14.55 3.87 5.67
C GLY A 283 -14.10 2.57 4.98
N LEU A 284 -12.93 2.04 5.34
CA LEU A 284 -12.38 0.81 4.76
C LEU A 284 -12.90 -0.43 5.49
N PRO A 285 -13.19 -1.53 4.78
CA PRO A 285 -13.74 -2.73 5.39
C PRO A 285 -12.72 -3.35 6.35
N ILE A 286 -13.19 -3.75 7.54
CA ILE A 286 -12.38 -4.44 8.57
C ILE A 286 -12.23 -5.95 8.31
N THR A 287 -12.31 -6.35 7.04
CA THR A 287 -12.24 -7.76 6.60
C THR A 287 -10.92 -8.12 5.92
N LYS A 288 -10.07 -7.13 5.64
CA LYS A 288 -8.72 -7.30 5.12
C LYS A 288 -7.84 -6.13 5.58
N PRO A 289 -6.53 -6.32 5.77
CA PRO A 289 -5.62 -5.27 6.19
C PRO A 289 -5.31 -4.28 5.05
N PHE A 290 -5.23 -2.99 5.41
CA PHE A 290 -4.76 -1.92 4.51
C PHE A 290 -3.59 -1.12 5.09
N PHE A 291 -3.39 -1.19 6.41
CA PHE A 291 -2.47 -0.31 7.14
C PHE A 291 -1.39 -1.09 7.91
N ARG A 292 -1.14 -2.36 7.62
CA ARG A 292 0.03 -3.05 8.19
C ARG A 292 1.28 -2.61 7.47
N ARG A 293 2.46 -2.68 8.10
CA ARG A 293 3.72 -2.21 7.48
C ARG A 293 3.98 -2.84 6.12
N ALA A 294 3.56 -4.09 5.91
CA ALA A 294 3.67 -4.78 4.63
C ALA A 294 2.74 -4.22 3.52
N ASN A 295 1.65 -3.55 3.88
CA ASN A 295 0.73 -2.90 2.93
C ASN A 295 1.27 -1.57 2.39
N GLN A 296 2.38 -1.07 2.90
CA GLN A 296 3.00 0.17 2.42
C GLN A 296 3.17 0.16 0.90
N TYR A 297 3.08 1.33 0.29
CA TYR A 297 3.38 1.50 -1.11
C TYR A 297 4.88 1.27 -1.35
N ILE A 298 5.20 0.49 -2.38
CA ILE A 298 6.58 0.16 -2.74
C ILE A 298 6.97 1.13 -3.86
N PHE A 299 7.71 2.17 -3.50
CA PHE A 299 8.24 3.11 -4.49
C PHE A 299 9.33 2.43 -5.33
N LYS A 300 9.33 2.69 -6.64
CA LYS A 300 10.34 2.14 -7.57
C LYS A 300 11.77 2.44 -7.12
N THR A 301 12.00 3.59 -6.50
CA THR A 301 13.30 4.02 -5.96
C THR A 301 13.78 3.21 -4.75
N ASP A 302 12.87 2.51 -4.07
CA ASP A 302 13.16 1.76 -2.85
C ASP A 302 13.23 0.25 -3.10
N MET A 303 12.93 -0.21 -4.32
CA MET A 303 13.04 -1.61 -4.69
C MET A 303 14.51 -2.05 -4.73
N LYS A 304 14.82 -3.17 -4.08
CA LYS A 304 16.16 -3.75 -4.09
C LYS A 304 16.43 -4.42 -5.43
N VAL A 305 17.65 -4.25 -5.96
CA VAL A 305 18.06 -4.83 -7.25
C VAL A 305 17.98 -6.37 -7.26
N GLU A 306 18.15 -7.02 -6.11
CA GLU A 306 18.18 -8.49 -5.99
C GLU A 306 16.82 -9.11 -5.55
N SER A 307 15.74 -8.33 -5.48
CA SER A 307 14.43 -8.89 -5.14
C SER A 307 13.77 -9.57 -6.34
N PRO A 308 12.99 -10.65 -6.14
CA PRO A 308 12.17 -11.21 -7.21
C PRO A 308 11.23 -10.15 -7.82
N LEU A 309 10.86 -10.32 -9.09
CA LEU A 309 9.98 -9.36 -9.77
C LEU A 309 8.60 -9.26 -9.10
N LEU A 310 8.16 -8.02 -8.89
CA LEU A 310 6.85 -7.70 -8.34
C LEU A 310 5.81 -7.64 -9.47
N ASN A 311 4.67 -8.31 -9.29
CA ASN A 311 3.48 -8.21 -10.16
C ASN A 311 3.80 -8.29 -11.67
N THR A 312 4.44 -9.38 -12.09
CA THR A 312 4.83 -9.65 -13.48
C THR A 312 3.67 -9.64 -14.48
N HIS A 313 2.41 -9.66 -14.02
CA HIS A 313 1.23 -9.56 -14.87
C HIS A 313 0.89 -8.12 -15.31
N ILE A 314 1.42 -7.09 -14.63
CA ILE A 314 1.11 -5.70 -14.98
C ILE A 314 1.59 -5.40 -16.40
N GLY A 315 0.69 -4.85 -17.23
CA GLY A 315 0.93 -4.56 -18.65
C GLY A 315 0.38 -5.63 -19.60
N LEU A 316 -0.08 -6.78 -19.10
CA LEU A 316 -0.81 -7.77 -19.88
C LEU A 316 -2.29 -7.38 -19.98
N SER A 317 -2.92 -7.70 -21.12
CA SER A 317 -4.36 -7.47 -21.35
C SER A 317 -5.13 -8.79 -21.39
N PRO A 318 -6.31 -8.91 -20.74
CA PRO A 318 -7.00 -7.86 -19.97
C PRO A 318 -6.28 -7.45 -18.67
N VAL A 319 -6.42 -6.17 -18.30
CA VAL A 319 -5.58 -5.46 -17.31
C VAL A 319 -6.19 -5.49 -15.89
N GLU A 320 -7.50 -5.65 -15.77
CA GLU A 320 -8.20 -5.54 -14.48
C GLU A 320 -8.22 -6.87 -13.72
N LEU A 321 -7.17 -7.10 -12.94
CA LEU A 321 -7.17 -8.16 -11.94
C LEU A 321 -7.27 -7.54 -10.56
N LYS A 322 -8.27 -7.96 -9.78
CA LYS A 322 -8.41 -7.63 -8.34
C LYS A 322 -7.39 -8.41 -7.50
N MET A 323 -6.16 -8.49 -7.99
CA MET A 323 -5.07 -9.25 -7.42
C MET A 323 -4.20 -8.29 -6.61
N GLY A 324 -3.92 -8.65 -5.35
CA GLY A 324 -2.93 -7.97 -4.55
C GLY A 324 -1.50 -8.06 -5.13
N LYS A 325 -0.55 -7.52 -4.40
CA LYS A 325 0.88 -7.62 -4.71
C LYS A 325 1.41 -9.04 -4.46
N TYR A 326 2.25 -9.57 -5.35
CA TYR A 326 3.00 -10.81 -5.17
C TYR A 326 4.39 -10.71 -5.82
N TYR A 327 5.33 -11.52 -5.33
CA TYR A 327 6.63 -11.73 -5.95
C TYR A 327 6.62 -12.98 -6.82
N TYR A 328 7.27 -12.92 -7.99
CA TYR A 328 7.42 -14.06 -8.88
C TYR A 328 8.60 -14.92 -8.46
N TYR A 329 8.30 -16.08 -7.86
CA TYR A 329 9.29 -17.11 -7.58
C TYR A 329 9.35 -18.13 -8.72
N HIS A 330 10.56 -18.40 -9.21
CA HIS A 330 10.84 -19.32 -10.32
C HIS A 330 12.17 -20.07 -10.09
N TYR A 331 12.52 -20.99 -11.00
CA TYR A 331 13.71 -21.82 -10.86
C TYR A 331 15.01 -21.02 -10.79
N MET A 332 16.04 -21.63 -10.21
CA MET A 332 17.39 -21.08 -10.14
C MET A 332 17.53 -19.81 -9.27
N GLN A 333 16.45 -19.32 -8.67
CA GLN A 333 16.50 -18.25 -7.68
C GLN A 333 17.08 -18.74 -6.34
N GLN A 334 17.49 -17.77 -5.52
CA GLN A 334 18.07 -18.00 -4.18
C GLN A 334 19.31 -18.90 -4.22
N SER A 335 20.06 -18.85 -5.33
CA SER A 335 21.26 -19.66 -5.58
C SER A 335 21.03 -21.16 -5.43
N PHE A 336 19.81 -21.63 -5.74
CA PHE A 336 19.41 -23.02 -5.57
C PHE A 336 18.92 -23.63 -6.88
N ASN A 337 19.53 -24.74 -7.30
CA ASN A 337 19.16 -25.45 -8.53
C ASN A 337 18.04 -26.46 -8.27
N ASP A 338 16.81 -25.99 -8.47
CA ASP A 338 15.59 -26.77 -8.37
C ASP A 338 14.97 -27.12 -9.74
N ASN A 339 15.73 -26.92 -10.82
CA ASN A 339 15.25 -27.19 -12.17
C ASN A 339 14.82 -28.67 -12.32
N GLY A 340 13.60 -28.86 -12.80
CA GLY A 340 12.97 -30.16 -13.02
C GLY A 340 12.18 -30.70 -11.82
N TRP A 341 12.23 -30.07 -10.63
CA TRP A 341 11.51 -30.58 -9.45
C TRP A 341 10.89 -29.56 -8.51
N GLY A 342 11.34 -28.29 -8.54
CA GLY A 342 10.90 -27.27 -7.61
C GLY A 342 9.58 -26.57 -7.94
N CYS A 343 8.84 -26.97 -8.98
CA CYS A 343 7.79 -26.11 -9.56
C CYS A 343 6.70 -25.76 -8.54
N ALA A 344 6.26 -26.74 -7.75
CA ALA A 344 5.28 -26.54 -6.69
C ALA A 344 5.85 -25.77 -5.49
N TYR A 345 7.15 -25.91 -5.19
CA TYR A 345 7.84 -25.12 -4.17
C TYR A 345 7.84 -23.64 -4.54
N ARG A 346 8.19 -23.30 -5.79
CA ARG A 346 8.19 -21.92 -6.29
C ARG A 346 6.79 -21.31 -6.36
N SER A 347 5.80 -22.11 -6.75
CA SER A 347 4.39 -21.67 -6.66
C SER A 347 4.00 -21.38 -5.20
N LEU A 348 4.31 -22.27 -4.25
CA LEU A 348 4.10 -22.02 -2.82
C LEU A 348 4.80 -20.75 -2.33
N GLN A 349 6.04 -20.50 -2.72
CA GLN A 349 6.75 -19.27 -2.39
C GLN A 349 6.04 -18.02 -2.92
N THR A 350 5.53 -18.07 -4.16
CA THR A 350 4.69 -17.02 -4.74
C THR A 350 3.43 -16.78 -3.92
N LEU A 351 2.71 -17.86 -3.54
CA LEU A 351 1.52 -17.78 -2.68
C LEU A 351 1.86 -17.16 -1.32
N CYS A 352 2.92 -17.61 -0.65
CA CYS A 352 3.38 -17.04 0.62
C CYS A 352 3.73 -15.56 0.51
N SER A 353 4.38 -15.17 -0.59
CA SER A 353 4.72 -13.77 -0.84
C SER A 353 3.49 -12.87 -0.96
N TRP A 354 2.41 -13.38 -1.56
CA TRP A 354 1.15 -12.66 -1.67
C TRP A 354 0.58 -12.36 -0.29
N PHE A 355 0.50 -13.37 0.59
CA PHE A 355 -0.01 -13.19 1.95
C PHE A 355 0.85 -12.21 2.75
N ASN A 356 2.17 -12.29 2.61
CA ASN A 356 3.08 -11.36 3.26
C ASN A 356 2.87 -9.92 2.77
N LEU A 357 2.85 -9.69 1.45
CA LEU A 357 2.66 -8.36 0.85
C LEU A 357 1.26 -7.79 1.06
N GLN A 358 0.27 -8.66 1.30
CA GLN A 358 -1.08 -8.26 1.69
C GLN A 358 -1.20 -8.04 3.19
N GLY A 359 -0.15 -8.23 4.00
CA GLY A 359 -0.17 -7.97 5.44
C GLY A 359 -0.80 -9.09 6.28
N TYR A 360 -1.04 -10.27 5.71
CA TYR A 360 -1.54 -11.41 6.50
C TYR A 360 -0.47 -12.07 7.36
N SER A 361 0.80 -11.85 7.05
CA SER A 361 1.92 -12.46 7.77
C SER A 361 3.17 -11.59 7.70
N GLU A 362 3.99 -11.66 8.76
CA GLU A 362 5.33 -11.07 8.85
C GLU A 362 6.44 -12.13 8.67
N LYS A 363 6.07 -13.40 8.49
CA LYS A 363 7.02 -14.51 8.36
C LYS A 363 7.74 -14.44 7.01
N SER A 364 8.98 -14.90 6.97
CA SER A 364 9.73 -15.04 5.71
C SER A 364 9.07 -16.05 4.77
N VAL A 365 9.30 -15.88 3.47
CA VAL A 365 8.94 -16.89 2.48
C VAL A 365 9.81 -18.13 2.70
N PRO A 366 9.25 -19.34 2.86
CA PRO A 366 10.01 -20.51 3.23
C PRO A 366 10.88 -21.02 2.06
N THR A 367 12.03 -21.59 2.41
CA THR A 367 12.96 -22.29 1.52
C THR A 367 12.50 -23.72 1.24
N HIS A 368 13.06 -24.38 0.22
CA HIS A 368 12.76 -25.79 -0.08
C HIS A 368 13.06 -26.69 1.11
N GLU A 369 14.16 -26.44 1.82
CA GLU A 369 14.55 -27.22 3.00
C GLU A 369 13.55 -27.05 4.15
N GLU A 370 13.10 -25.81 4.42
CA GLU A 370 12.07 -25.55 5.45
C GLU A 370 10.74 -26.22 5.10
N ILE A 371 10.33 -26.16 3.83
CA ILE A 371 9.12 -26.84 3.33
C ILE A 371 9.24 -28.36 3.55
N GLN A 372 10.36 -28.97 3.18
CA GLN A 372 10.59 -30.39 3.36
C GLN A 372 10.62 -30.79 4.84
N LYS A 373 11.31 -30.02 5.68
CA LYS A 373 11.35 -30.24 7.13
C LYS A 373 9.96 -30.20 7.74
N TYR A 374 9.16 -29.21 7.37
CA TYR A 374 7.79 -29.07 7.86
C TYR A 374 6.92 -30.26 7.47
N LEU A 375 6.98 -30.73 6.22
CA LEU A 375 6.22 -31.90 5.78
C LEU A 375 6.63 -33.19 6.51
N VAL A 376 7.89 -33.32 6.88
CA VAL A 376 8.36 -34.43 7.74
C VAL A 376 7.89 -34.26 9.18
N GLU A 377 7.93 -33.04 9.72
CA GLU A 377 7.52 -32.71 11.09
C GLU A 377 6.05 -33.07 11.35
N ILE A 378 5.16 -32.76 10.40
CA ILE A 378 3.73 -33.09 10.51
C ILE A 378 3.40 -34.55 10.19
N GLY A 379 4.41 -35.36 9.84
CA GLY A 379 4.26 -36.79 9.55
C GLY A 379 3.74 -37.13 8.15
N ASP A 380 3.66 -36.17 7.22
CA ASP A 380 3.23 -36.41 5.84
C ASP A 380 4.32 -37.13 5.02
N LYS A 381 5.59 -36.81 5.27
CA LYS A 381 6.74 -37.37 4.54
C LYS A 381 7.74 -38.09 5.46
N PRO A 382 8.48 -39.11 4.95
CA PRO A 382 9.56 -39.75 5.70
C PRO A 382 10.77 -38.82 5.86
N LYS A 383 11.61 -39.05 6.87
CA LYS A 383 12.81 -38.24 7.14
C LYS A 383 13.77 -38.11 5.94
N THR A 384 13.81 -39.10 5.06
CA THR A 384 14.61 -39.11 3.82
C THR A 384 14.16 -38.08 2.79
N PHE A 385 12.99 -37.45 2.98
CA PHE A 385 12.46 -36.40 2.11
C PHE A 385 13.24 -35.08 2.24
N ILE A 386 13.84 -34.81 3.40
CA ILE A 386 14.66 -33.61 3.64
C ILE A 386 15.91 -33.67 2.76
N ASN A 387 16.21 -32.57 2.07
CA ASN A 387 17.27 -32.42 1.07
C ASN A 387 17.12 -33.35 -0.14
N SER A 388 15.95 -33.96 -0.34
CA SER A 388 15.62 -34.69 -1.56
C SER A 388 15.26 -33.73 -2.69
N LYS A 389 15.15 -34.27 -3.91
CA LYS A 389 14.63 -33.56 -5.10
C LYS A 389 13.22 -34.04 -5.47
N GLN A 390 12.45 -34.52 -4.50
CA GLN A 390 11.12 -35.05 -4.74
C GLN A 390 10.11 -33.90 -4.94
N TRP A 391 9.16 -34.08 -5.87
CA TRP A 391 8.06 -33.15 -6.08
C TRP A 391 7.07 -33.15 -4.90
N ILE A 392 6.34 -32.05 -4.76
CA ILE A 392 5.15 -31.92 -3.90
C ILE A 392 3.94 -31.53 -4.76
N GLY A 393 2.74 -31.83 -4.29
CA GLY A 393 1.49 -31.50 -4.96
C GLY A 393 0.67 -30.43 -4.24
N SER A 394 -0.54 -30.19 -4.73
CA SER A 394 -1.48 -29.19 -4.20
C SER A 394 -1.85 -29.44 -2.73
N THR A 395 -1.92 -30.72 -2.32
CA THR A 395 -2.21 -31.11 -0.95
C THR A 395 -1.10 -30.71 0.00
N GLU A 396 0.16 -31.05 -0.30
CA GLU A 396 1.30 -30.63 0.50
C GLU A 396 1.46 -29.10 0.52
N VAL A 397 1.20 -28.43 -0.61
CA VAL A 397 1.15 -26.95 -0.65
C VAL A 397 0.11 -26.40 0.33
N SER A 398 -1.09 -27.00 0.41
CA SER A 398 -2.10 -26.57 1.39
C SER A 398 -1.68 -26.80 2.84
N MET A 399 -1.02 -27.91 3.14
CA MET A 399 -0.48 -28.20 4.47
C MET A 399 0.58 -27.17 4.86
N CYS A 400 1.49 -26.83 3.93
CA CYS A 400 2.50 -25.82 4.17
C CYS A 400 1.90 -24.42 4.36
N LEU A 401 0.87 -24.03 3.61
CA LEU A 401 0.18 -22.74 3.82
C LEU A 401 -0.45 -22.67 5.20
N ASN A 402 -1.09 -23.75 5.65
CA ASN A 402 -1.64 -23.83 7.00
C ASN A 402 -0.53 -23.74 8.06
N GLY A 403 0.55 -24.51 7.93
CA GLY A 403 1.67 -24.50 8.88
C GLY A 403 2.43 -23.19 8.97
N PHE A 404 2.84 -22.65 7.82
CA PHE A 404 3.64 -21.44 7.79
C PHE A 404 2.80 -20.21 8.06
N LEU A 405 1.56 -20.10 7.55
CA LEU A 405 0.81 -18.85 7.55
C LEU A 405 -0.53 -18.91 8.28
N ASN A 406 -0.93 -20.08 8.80
CA ASN A 406 -2.27 -20.31 9.34
C ASN A 406 -3.37 -19.99 8.31
N VAL A 407 -3.12 -20.39 7.06
CA VAL A 407 -4.03 -20.18 5.93
C VAL A 407 -4.60 -21.52 5.49
N ASP A 408 -5.91 -21.67 5.64
CA ASP A 408 -6.63 -22.83 5.09
C ASP A 408 -6.76 -22.72 3.57
N SER A 409 -6.86 -23.86 2.90
CA SER A 409 -7.03 -23.91 1.45
C SER A 409 -8.14 -24.87 1.07
N LYS A 410 -8.89 -24.52 0.03
CA LYS A 410 -9.80 -25.44 -0.65
C LYS A 410 -9.02 -26.18 -1.73
N ILE A 411 -9.17 -27.51 -1.79
CA ILE A 411 -8.65 -28.29 -2.91
C ILE A 411 -9.78 -28.54 -3.90
N LEU A 412 -9.63 -28.03 -5.12
CA LEU A 412 -10.54 -28.31 -6.22
C LEU A 412 -9.93 -29.39 -7.12
N HIS A 413 -10.62 -30.52 -7.21
CA HIS A 413 -10.22 -31.66 -8.03
C HIS A 413 -10.86 -31.60 -9.42
N VAL A 414 -10.06 -31.81 -10.45
CA VAL A 414 -10.49 -31.86 -11.85
C VAL A 414 -9.97 -33.14 -12.50
N SER A 415 -10.87 -33.96 -13.03
CA SER A 415 -10.54 -35.29 -13.54
C SER A 415 -9.78 -35.27 -14.87
N SER A 416 -9.93 -34.21 -15.67
CA SER A 416 -9.23 -34.01 -16.95
C SER A 416 -8.92 -32.53 -17.17
N GLY A 417 -7.79 -32.21 -17.81
CA GLY A 417 -7.50 -30.85 -18.27
C GLY A 417 -8.56 -30.26 -19.21
N GLY A 418 -9.32 -31.11 -19.92
CA GLY A 418 -10.45 -30.67 -20.75
C GLY A 418 -11.63 -30.13 -19.93
N ASP A 419 -11.75 -30.54 -18.67
CA ASP A 419 -12.85 -30.14 -17.79
C ASP A 419 -12.56 -28.83 -17.05
N LEU A 420 -11.34 -28.28 -17.13
CA LEU A 420 -10.97 -27.04 -16.44
C LEU A 420 -11.85 -25.86 -16.84
N SER A 421 -12.26 -25.79 -18.11
CA SER A 421 -13.17 -24.73 -18.57
C SER A 421 -14.53 -24.76 -17.88
N SER A 422 -15.00 -25.94 -17.48
CA SER A 422 -16.27 -26.09 -16.74
C SER A 422 -16.21 -25.50 -15.32
N LYS A 423 -15.01 -25.20 -14.80
CA LYS A 423 -14.79 -24.62 -13.48
C LYS A 423 -14.75 -23.09 -13.47
N GLY A 424 -15.02 -22.44 -14.61
CA GLY A 424 -14.93 -20.98 -14.75
C GLY A 424 -15.69 -20.20 -13.68
N SER A 425 -16.95 -20.57 -13.39
CA SER A 425 -17.75 -19.89 -12.36
C SER A 425 -17.17 -20.03 -10.94
N GLU A 426 -16.61 -21.19 -10.61
CA GLU A 426 -16.01 -21.45 -9.29
C GLU A 426 -14.69 -20.68 -9.11
N LEU A 427 -13.88 -20.61 -10.17
CA LEU A 427 -12.67 -19.81 -10.21
C LEU A 427 -12.98 -18.30 -10.17
N ALA A 428 -14.01 -17.85 -10.88
CA ALA A 428 -14.46 -16.46 -10.86
C ALA A 428 -14.83 -16.03 -9.44
N LEU A 429 -15.65 -16.85 -8.76
CA LEU A 429 -16.06 -16.61 -7.38
C LEU A 429 -14.86 -16.57 -6.42
N HIS A 430 -13.86 -17.43 -6.62
CA HIS A 430 -12.64 -17.41 -5.81
C HIS A 430 -11.86 -16.11 -5.97
N PHE A 431 -11.60 -15.67 -7.21
CA PHE A 431 -10.87 -14.43 -7.44
C PHE A 431 -11.66 -13.19 -6.98
N GLU A 432 -12.99 -13.22 -7.05
CA GLU A 432 -13.84 -12.14 -6.57
C GLU A 432 -13.86 -12.04 -5.04
N THR A 433 -13.97 -13.17 -4.33
CA THR A 433 -14.14 -13.20 -2.87
C THR A 433 -12.81 -13.26 -2.11
N GLN A 434 -11.90 -14.11 -2.56
CA GLN A 434 -10.59 -14.35 -1.94
C GLN A 434 -9.51 -13.46 -2.58
N GLY A 435 -9.43 -13.47 -3.92
CA GLY A 435 -8.41 -12.74 -4.69
C GLY A 435 -6.99 -13.29 -4.52
N THR A 436 -6.84 -14.51 -4.01
CA THR A 436 -5.55 -15.18 -3.77
C THR A 436 -5.10 -15.93 -5.04
N PRO A 437 -3.78 -15.98 -5.33
CA PRO A 437 -3.24 -16.83 -6.38
C PRO A 437 -3.52 -18.31 -6.08
N ILE A 438 -3.73 -19.11 -7.13
CA ILE A 438 -4.04 -20.53 -7.04
C ILE A 438 -2.84 -21.32 -7.56
N MET A 439 -2.36 -22.29 -6.78
CA MET A 439 -1.40 -23.28 -7.28
C MET A 439 -2.18 -24.41 -7.96
N ILE A 440 -1.81 -24.77 -9.18
CA ILE A 440 -2.39 -25.91 -9.90
C ILE A 440 -1.31 -26.95 -10.18
N GLY A 441 -1.56 -28.21 -9.81
CA GLY A 441 -0.67 -29.34 -10.04
C GLY A 441 -1.32 -30.38 -10.96
N GLY A 442 -0.59 -30.86 -11.96
CA GLY A 442 -0.99 -31.96 -12.85
C GLY A 442 0.20 -32.89 -13.10
N GLY A 443 0.17 -34.09 -12.52
CA GLY A 443 1.32 -35.00 -12.53
C GLY A 443 2.54 -34.39 -11.83
N VAL A 444 3.65 -34.24 -12.56
CA VAL A 444 4.91 -33.67 -12.06
C VAL A 444 5.10 -32.18 -12.35
N LEU A 445 4.11 -31.54 -12.98
CA LEU A 445 4.17 -30.11 -13.33
C LEU A 445 3.23 -29.31 -12.44
N ALA A 446 3.66 -28.10 -12.10
CA ALA A 446 2.85 -27.14 -11.38
C ALA A 446 2.96 -25.74 -11.98
N HIS A 447 1.86 -25.00 -11.93
CA HIS A 447 1.79 -23.60 -12.35
C HIS A 447 1.04 -22.78 -11.30
N THR A 448 1.09 -21.45 -11.42
CA THR A 448 0.28 -20.56 -10.60
C THR A 448 -0.74 -19.83 -11.48
N ILE A 449 -2.02 -19.94 -11.17
CA ILE A 449 -3.09 -19.18 -11.82
C ILE A 449 -3.27 -17.88 -11.03
N LEU A 450 -3.08 -16.75 -11.72
CA LEU A 450 -3.18 -15.41 -11.14
C LEU A 450 -4.56 -14.76 -11.36
N GLY A 451 -5.34 -15.30 -12.30
CA GLY A 451 -6.65 -14.76 -12.65
C GLY A 451 -7.26 -15.53 -13.81
N ILE A 452 -8.52 -15.20 -14.10
CA ILE A 452 -9.24 -15.72 -15.25
C ILE A 452 -9.91 -14.56 -16.01
N ASP A 453 -10.07 -14.75 -17.31
CA ASP A 453 -10.94 -13.95 -18.16
C ASP A 453 -12.06 -14.90 -18.57
N PHE A 454 -13.22 -14.76 -17.93
CA PHE A 454 -14.32 -15.72 -18.03
C PHE A 454 -15.60 -15.00 -18.41
N ASN A 455 -16.20 -15.43 -19.52
CA ASN A 455 -17.51 -14.98 -19.96
C ASN A 455 -18.57 -16.01 -19.57
N SER A 456 -19.43 -15.65 -18.61
CA SER A 456 -20.48 -16.53 -18.10
C SER A 456 -21.59 -16.85 -19.10
N GLN A 457 -21.74 -16.05 -20.16
CA GLN A 457 -22.75 -16.27 -21.21
C GLN A 457 -22.25 -17.23 -22.29
N THR A 458 -20.98 -17.09 -22.71
CA THR A 458 -20.40 -17.94 -23.77
C THR A 458 -19.70 -19.19 -23.23
N GLY A 459 -19.26 -19.15 -21.97
CA GLY A 459 -18.40 -20.18 -21.39
C GLY A 459 -16.93 -20.04 -21.79
N ASP A 460 -16.58 -19.00 -22.57
CA ASP A 460 -15.20 -18.72 -22.96
C ASP A 460 -14.36 -18.38 -21.73
N ILE A 461 -13.18 -18.98 -21.67
CA ILE A 461 -12.26 -18.79 -20.55
C ILE A 461 -10.80 -18.75 -21.00
N LYS A 462 -10.06 -17.83 -20.40
CA LYS A 462 -8.59 -17.83 -20.41
C LYS A 462 -8.07 -17.79 -18.98
N PHE A 463 -6.87 -18.32 -18.80
CA PHE A 463 -6.18 -18.39 -17.52
C PHE A 463 -4.94 -17.51 -17.60
N LEU A 464 -4.76 -16.59 -16.65
CA LEU A 464 -3.49 -15.90 -16.51
C LEU A 464 -2.54 -16.81 -15.73
N ILE A 465 -1.53 -17.32 -16.42
CA ILE A 465 -0.56 -18.26 -15.87
C ILE A 465 0.73 -17.54 -15.52
N LEU A 466 1.26 -17.87 -14.34
CA LEU A 466 2.63 -17.60 -13.94
C LEU A 466 3.37 -18.93 -13.80
N ASP A 467 4.32 -19.13 -14.69
CA ASP A 467 5.04 -20.37 -14.89
C ASP A 467 6.31 -20.41 -14.02
N PRO A 468 6.41 -21.28 -13.02
CA PRO A 468 7.58 -21.34 -12.13
C PRO A 468 8.83 -21.95 -12.80
N HIS A 469 8.75 -22.49 -14.01
CA HIS A 469 9.86 -23.20 -14.67
C HIS A 469 10.85 -22.29 -15.39
N TYR A 470 10.63 -20.96 -15.39
CA TYR A 470 11.58 -20.00 -15.92
C TYR A 470 12.93 -20.11 -15.19
N THR A 471 14.05 -20.02 -15.91
CA THR A 471 15.41 -20.22 -15.37
C THR A 471 16.37 -19.08 -15.70
N GLU A 472 15.94 -18.10 -16.48
CA GLU A 472 16.80 -16.99 -16.94
C GLU A 472 16.76 -15.84 -15.92
N SER A 473 17.39 -14.70 -16.23
CA SER A 473 17.46 -13.52 -15.35
C SER A 473 16.10 -12.82 -15.18
N GLU A 474 15.99 -11.94 -14.17
CA GLU A 474 14.80 -11.12 -13.87
C GLU A 474 14.49 -10.06 -14.97
N ASP A 475 14.10 -10.50 -16.17
CA ASP A 475 13.72 -9.66 -17.31
C ASP A 475 12.23 -9.78 -17.62
N LEU A 476 11.48 -8.74 -17.24
CA LEU A 476 10.03 -8.68 -17.43
C LEU A 476 9.62 -8.80 -18.92
N SER A 477 10.42 -8.25 -19.84
CA SER A 477 10.12 -8.27 -21.27
C SER A 477 10.22 -9.69 -21.83
N ILE A 478 11.20 -10.46 -21.36
CA ILE A 478 11.34 -11.87 -21.72
C ILE A 478 10.22 -12.71 -21.09
N ILE A 479 9.93 -12.48 -19.81
CA ILE A 479 8.89 -13.19 -19.05
C ILE A 479 7.52 -13.04 -19.71
N GLN A 480 7.14 -11.80 -20.07
CA GLN A 480 5.87 -11.53 -20.75
C GLN A 480 5.93 -11.93 -22.24
N GLY A 481 7.00 -11.58 -22.95
CA GLY A 481 7.13 -11.81 -24.39
C GLY A 481 7.21 -13.28 -24.79
N LYS A 482 7.84 -14.13 -23.98
CA LYS A 482 7.84 -15.60 -24.16
C LYS A 482 6.65 -16.29 -23.48
N GLY A 483 5.83 -15.55 -22.74
CA GLY A 483 4.61 -16.05 -22.11
C GLY A 483 4.81 -16.93 -20.88
N TRP A 484 5.88 -16.70 -20.11
CA TRP A 484 6.10 -17.26 -18.76
C TRP A 484 5.15 -16.63 -17.73
N CYS A 485 4.82 -15.35 -17.92
CA CYS A 485 3.62 -14.74 -17.36
C CYS A 485 2.72 -14.32 -18.52
N GLY A 486 1.54 -14.92 -18.64
CA GLY A 486 0.70 -14.68 -19.82
C GLY A 486 -0.66 -15.38 -19.80
N TRP A 487 -1.59 -14.83 -20.59
CA TRP A 487 -2.91 -15.42 -20.80
C TRP A 487 -2.83 -16.65 -21.68
N LYS A 488 -3.39 -17.77 -21.21
CA LYS A 488 -3.41 -19.06 -21.88
C LYS A 488 -4.86 -19.52 -22.08
N GLY A 489 -5.14 -20.09 -23.25
CA GLY A 489 -6.44 -20.70 -23.54
C GLY A 489 -6.58 -22.10 -22.93
N PRO A 490 -7.76 -22.73 -23.06
CA PRO A 490 -8.04 -24.06 -22.50
C PRO A 490 -7.11 -25.17 -22.99
N ASP A 491 -6.62 -25.08 -24.23
CA ASP A 491 -5.71 -26.08 -24.81
C ASP A 491 -4.31 -26.08 -24.19
N PHE A 492 -4.02 -25.15 -23.27
CA PHE A 492 -2.80 -25.20 -22.46
C PHE A 492 -2.76 -26.41 -21.53
N TRP A 493 -3.91 -26.90 -21.10
CA TRP A 493 -4.01 -28.01 -20.16
C TRP A 493 -4.06 -29.35 -20.89
N ASP A 494 -3.29 -30.34 -20.40
CA ASP A 494 -3.30 -31.68 -20.97
C ASP A 494 -4.62 -32.38 -20.65
N LYS A 495 -5.38 -32.71 -21.71
CA LYS A 495 -6.70 -33.35 -21.62
C LYS A 495 -6.65 -34.76 -21.04
N LYS A 496 -5.48 -35.39 -20.96
CA LYS A 496 -5.31 -36.73 -20.40
C LYS A 496 -4.91 -36.74 -18.92
N SER A 497 -4.49 -35.59 -18.40
CA SER A 497 -4.04 -35.44 -17.02
C SER A 497 -5.17 -34.96 -16.10
N TYR A 498 -5.17 -35.45 -14.87
CA TYR A 498 -5.97 -34.86 -13.80
C TYR A 498 -5.23 -33.65 -13.21
N TYR A 499 -5.98 -32.73 -12.62
CA TYR A 499 -5.45 -31.54 -11.99
C TYR A 499 -6.05 -31.32 -10.61
N ASN A 500 -5.21 -30.89 -9.67
CA ASN A 500 -5.63 -30.41 -8.37
C ASN A 500 -5.26 -28.93 -8.23
N LEU A 501 -6.19 -28.12 -7.75
CA LEU A 501 -6.00 -26.69 -7.53
C LEU A 501 -6.04 -26.44 -6.02
N CYS A 502 -4.93 -25.93 -5.48
CA CYS A 502 -4.88 -25.41 -4.12
C CYS A 502 -5.32 -23.94 -4.16
N MET A 503 -6.48 -23.67 -3.56
CA MET A 503 -7.17 -22.38 -3.56
C MET A 503 -7.14 -21.78 -2.14
N PRO A 504 -6.13 -20.95 -1.80
CA PRO A 504 -5.96 -20.44 -0.45
C PRO A 504 -7.10 -19.52 -0.02
N GLN A 505 -7.60 -19.67 1.19
CA GLN A 505 -8.69 -18.88 1.76
C GLN A 505 -8.12 -17.73 2.57
N ARG A 506 -8.57 -16.51 2.27
CA ARG A 506 -8.07 -15.29 2.90
C ARG A 506 -8.60 -15.20 4.34
N PRO A 507 -7.73 -15.11 5.36
CA PRO A 507 -8.17 -14.88 6.73
C PRO A 507 -8.93 -13.55 6.86
N ILE A 508 -9.81 -13.45 7.86
CA ILE A 508 -10.47 -12.19 8.20
C ILE A 508 -9.61 -11.48 9.25
N MET A 509 -8.96 -10.38 8.85
CA MET A 509 -8.15 -9.54 9.75
C MET A 509 -7.97 -8.12 9.19
N TYR A 510 -7.41 -7.19 9.97
CA TYR A 510 -7.15 -5.79 9.60
C TYR A 510 -5.84 -5.20 10.14
#